data_AF-A0A1F2S0E9-F1
#
_entry.id   AF-A0A1F2S0E9-F1
#
_cell.length_a   1.000
_cell.length_b   1.000
_cell.length_c   1.000
_cell.angle_alpha   90.00
_cell.angle_beta   90.00
_cell.angle_gamma   90.00
#
_symmetry.space_group_name_H-M   'P 1'
#
loop_
_entity.id
_entity.type
_entity.pdbx_description
1 polymer ?
#
loop_
_entity_poly.entity_id
_entity_poly.type
_entity_poly.pdbx_seq_one_letter_code
_entity_poly.pdbx_strand_id
1 'polypeptide(L)'
;MKKASRKKIADDLRPEYDLSQLKGGVRGKYYRQATAGTNLVLIEPELADVFPDTESVNRALRLLVDTAEAAAGPVRRRPSAPGKMLTGSARKRRRAVEH
;
A
#
# COMPACT_ATOMS: atom_id res chain seq x y z
N MET A 1 -27.22 44.18 23.21
CA MET A 1 -28.06 43.54 22.17
C MET A 1 -27.15 42.97 21.08
N LYS A 2 -27.30 41.68 20.74
CA LYS A 2 -27.30 41.13 19.36
C LYS A 2 -27.35 39.61 19.45
N LYS A 3 -28.54 39.05 19.24
CA LYS A 3 -28.70 37.62 18.97
C LYS A 3 -28.26 37.39 17.53
N ALA A 4 -27.27 36.53 17.31
CA ALA A 4 -26.93 36.06 15.98
C ALA A 4 -28.13 35.29 15.43
N SER A 5 -28.75 35.83 14.38
CA SER A 5 -29.88 35.20 13.69
C SER A 5 -29.46 33.83 13.17
N ARG A 6 -30.05 32.77 13.71
CA ARG A 6 -29.97 31.42 13.16
C ARG A 6 -30.59 31.48 11.77
N LYS A 7 -29.75 31.59 10.74
CA LYS A 7 -30.17 31.48 9.33
C LYS A 7 -30.97 30.18 9.23
N LYS A 8 -32.28 30.28 9.01
CA LYS A 8 -33.13 29.13 8.71
C LYS A 8 -32.59 28.56 7.42
N ILE A 9 -31.88 27.44 7.51
CA ILE A 9 -31.56 26.60 6.35
C ILE A 9 -32.94 26.27 5.79
N ALA A 10 -33.23 26.78 4.59
CA ALA A 10 -34.46 26.44 3.91
C ALA A 10 -34.49 24.92 3.78
N ASP A 11 -35.57 24.34 4.26
CA ASP A 11 -35.80 22.91 4.26
C ASP A 11 -36.18 22.52 2.82
N ASP A 12 -35.18 22.43 1.94
CA ASP A 12 -35.34 21.94 0.56
C ASP A 12 -35.62 20.42 0.52
N LEU A 13 -35.85 19.82 1.69
CA LEU A 13 -36.22 18.43 1.84
C LEU A 13 -37.66 18.23 1.40
N ARG A 14 -37.91 17.18 0.63
CA ARG A 14 -39.28 16.84 0.24
C ARG A 14 -40.09 16.41 1.47
N PRO A 15 -41.42 16.64 1.50
CA PRO A 15 -42.26 16.31 2.65
C PRO A 15 -42.22 14.84 3.07
N GLU A 16 -41.87 13.94 2.15
CA GLU A 16 -41.75 12.50 2.40
C GLU A 16 -40.49 12.12 3.18
N TYR A 17 -39.50 13.02 3.29
CA TYR A 17 -38.27 12.76 4.03
C TYR A 17 -38.37 13.28 5.47
N ASP A 18 -38.33 12.37 6.44
CA ASP A 18 -38.21 12.71 7.86
C ASP A 18 -36.83 12.29 8.38
N LEU A 19 -35.94 13.29 8.58
CA LEU A 19 -34.59 13.06 9.09
C LEU A 19 -34.58 12.54 10.53
N SER A 20 -35.66 12.69 11.30
CA SER A 20 -35.77 12.14 12.66
C SER A 20 -35.90 10.61 12.67
N GLN A 21 -36.32 10.02 11.55
CA GLN A 21 -36.36 8.56 11.35
C GLN A 21 -34.98 7.96 11.06
N LEU A 22 -34.03 8.77 10.60
CA LEU A 22 -32.65 8.35 10.33
C LEU A 22 -31.87 8.20 11.65
N LYS A 23 -32.12 7.11 12.37
CA LYS A 23 -31.36 6.73 13.57
C LYS A 23 -30.04 6.05 13.18
N GLY A 24 -28.94 6.43 13.83
CA GLY A 24 -27.64 5.76 13.64
C GLY A 24 -26.86 6.14 12.38
N GLY A 25 -27.15 7.29 11.77
CA GLY A 25 -26.38 7.80 10.63
C GLY A 25 -24.92 8.10 11.00
N VAL A 26 -23.97 7.33 10.47
CA VAL A 26 -22.53 7.57 10.66
C VAL A 26 -22.00 8.45 9.53
N ARG A 27 -21.56 9.66 9.87
CA ARG A 27 -20.94 10.59 8.91
C ARG A 27 -19.69 9.94 8.31
N GLY A 28 -19.63 9.88 6.99
CA GLY A 28 -18.48 9.33 6.26
C GLY A 28 -18.39 7.81 6.22
N LYS A 29 -19.48 7.07 6.49
CA LYS A 29 -19.53 5.59 6.44
C LYS A 29 -18.89 4.98 5.19
N TYR A 30 -19.11 5.59 4.03
CA TYR A 30 -18.56 5.16 2.74
C TYR A 30 -17.49 6.11 2.19
N TYR A 31 -17.08 7.12 2.97
CA TYR A 31 -16.13 8.12 2.52
C TYR A 31 -14.83 7.45 2.08
N ARG A 32 -14.28 6.54 2.88
CA ARG A 32 -13.04 5.82 2.53
C ARG A 32 -13.16 5.00 1.24
N GLN A 33 -14.31 4.39 0.95
CA GLN A 33 -14.51 3.61 -0.27
C GLN A 33 -14.68 4.51 -1.49
N ALA A 34 -15.36 5.65 -1.34
CA ALA A 34 -15.52 6.64 -2.39
C ALA A 34 -14.20 7.38 -2.70
N THR A 35 -13.43 7.73 -1.67
CA THR A 35 -12.12 8.39 -1.79
C THR A 35 -10.98 7.42 -2.13
N ALA A 36 -11.19 6.11 -1.95
CA ALA A 36 -10.33 5.08 -2.53
C ALA A 36 -10.40 5.05 -4.07
N GLY A 37 -11.16 5.98 -4.66
CA GLY A 37 -11.03 6.57 -5.99
C GLY A 37 -10.02 5.90 -6.93
N THR A 38 -10.52 5.47 -8.07
CA THR A 38 -9.73 4.99 -9.19
C THR A 38 -8.61 5.98 -9.48
N ASN A 39 -7.35 5.54 -9.41
CA ASN A 39 -6.21 6.35 -9.82
C ASN A 39 -6.27 6.53 -11.34
N LEU A 40 -6.79 7.67 -11.81
CA LEU A 40 -6.85 8.01 -13.22
C LEU A 40 -5.49 8.54 -13.68
N VAL A 41 -4.92 7.89 -14.67
CA VAL A 41 -3.66 8.28 -15.30
C VAL A 41 -3.94 8.60 -16.75
N LEU A 42 -3.49 9.77 -17.21
CA LEU A 42 -3.55 10.14 -18.61
C LEU A 42 -2.50 9.35 -19.39
N ILE A 43 -2.94 8.62 -20.40
CA ILE A 43 -2.06 7.92 -21.35
C ILE A 43 -1.84 8.84 -22.56
N GLU A 44 -0.66 8.77 -23.17
CA GLU A 44 -0.37 9.52 -24.39
C GLU A 44 -1.33 9.14 -25.54
N PRO A 45 -1.74 10.09 -26.40
CA PRO A 45 -2.72 9.83 -27.46
C PRO A 45 -2.33 8.71 -28.41
N GLU A 46 -1.04 8.63 -28.77
CA GLU A 46 -0.50 7.59 -29.67
C GLU A 46 -0.66 6.17 -29.10
N LEU A 47 -0.75 6.04 -27.78
CA LEU A 47 -0.96 4.76 -27.11
C LEU A 47 -2.45 4.42 -26.94
N ALA A 48 -3.36 5.37 -27.10
CA ALA A 48 -4.80 5.14 -26.99
C ALA A 48 -5.31 4.24 -28.13
N ASP A 49 -4.71 4.34 -29.32
CA ASP A 49 -5.05 3.47 -30.46
C ASP A 49 -4.59 2.02 -30.24
N VAL A 50 -3.51 1.83 -29.47
CA VAL A 50 -2.95 0.51 -29.14
C VAL A 50 -3.71 -0.13 -27.96
N PHE A 51 -4.17 0.68 -27.01
CA PHE A 51 -4.88 0.26 -25.81
C PHE A 51 -6.28 0.89 -25.74
N PRO A 52 -7.27 0.32 -26.47
CA PRO A 52 -8.60 0.92 -26.60
C PRO A 52 -9.45 0.84 -25.32
N ASP A 53 -9.07 -0.02 -24.36
CA ASP A 53 -9.84 -0.23 -23.14
C ASP A 53 -8.96 -0.48 -21.89
N THR A 54 -9.58 -0.31 -20.72
CA THR A 54 -8.95 -0.49 -19.41
C THR A 54 -8.44 -1.93 -19.17
N GLU A 55 -9.09 -2.94 -19.74
CA GLU A 55 -8.66 -4.35 -19.57
C GLU A 55 -7.34 -4.62 -20.29
N SER A 56 -7.19 -4.10 -21.51
CA SER A 56 -6.00 -4.21 -22.34
C SER A 56 -4.78 -3.56 -21.69
N VAL A 57 -4.94 -2.35 -21.14
CA VAL A 57 -3.89 -1.63 -20.37
C VAL A 57 -3.48 -2.46 -19.16
N ASN A 58 -4.45 -2.87 -18.34
CA ASN A 58 -4.16 -3.58 -17.10
C ASN A 58 -3.53 -4.96 -17.34
N ARG A 59 -3.90 -5.65 -18.42
CA ARG A 59 -3.24 -6.90 -18.84
C ARG A 59 -1.78 -6.64 -19.19
N ALA A 60 -1.48 -5.62 -19.99
CA ALA A 60 -0.11 -5.30 -20.39
C ALA A 60 0.77 -4.95 -19.18
N LEU A 61 0.25 -4.14 -18.25
CA LEU A 61 0.98 -3.78 -17.03
C LEU A 61 1.27 -5.00 -16.14
N ARG A 62 0.33 -5.96 -16.03
CA ARG A 62 0.57 -7.21 -15.29
C ARG A 62 1.68 -8.05 -15.93
N LEU A 63 1.66 -8.19 -17.25
CA LEU A 63 2.73 -8.89 -17.97
C LEU A 63 4.10 -8.22 -17.75
N LEU A 64 4.15 -6.89 -17.71
CA LEU A 64 5.36 -6.15 -17.40
C LEU A 64 5.86 -6.46 -15.98
N VAL A 65 4.96 -6.56 -15.00
CA VAL A 65 5.32 -6.95 -13.62
C VAL A 65 5.86 -8.37 -13.61
N ASP A 66 5.15 -9.33 -14.20
CA ASP A 66 5.55 -10.75 -14.21
C ASP A 66 6.93 -10.93 -14.88
N THR A 67 7.17 -10.23 -15.98
CA THR A 67 8.46 -10.27 -16.68
C THR A 67 9.56 -9.59 -15.89
N ALA A 68 9.29 -8.47 -15.22
CA ALA A 68 10.24 -7.80 -14.34
C ALA A 68 10.60 -8.69 -13.13
N GLU A 69 9.63 -9.37 -12.52
CA GLU A 69 9.88 -10.33 -11.43
C GLU A 69 10.72 -11.52 -11.89
N ALA A 70 10.39 -12.08 -13.05
CA ALA A 70 11.19 -13.16 -13.65
C ALA A 70 12.63 -12.72 -13.98
N ALA A 71 12.80 -11.49 -14.48
CA ALA A 71 14.09 -10.92 -14.83
C ALA A 71 14.93 -10.51 -13.59
N ALA A 72 14.28 -10.06 -12.51
CA ALA A 72 14.95 -9.70 -11.28
C ALA A 72 15.63 -10.90 -10.60
N GLY A 73 15.18 -12.12 -10.91
CA GLY A 73 15.63 -13.36 -10.28
C GLY A 73 15.39 -13.36 -8.77
N PRO A 74 15.59 -14.47 -8.05
CA PRO A 74 15.69 -14.40 -6.61
C PRO A 74 16.86 -13.46 -6.34
N VAL A 75 16.60 -12.29 -5.72
CA VAL A 75 17.63 -11.43 -5.15
C VAL A 75 18.59 -12.37 -4.46
N ARG A 76 19.76 -12.61 -5.07
CA ARG A 76 20.81 -13.44 -4.49
C ARG A 76 21.18 -12.66 -3.24
N ARG A 77 20.54 -12.99 -2.12
CA ARG A 77 21.07 -12.76 -0.79
C ARG A 77 22.41 -13.45 -0.84
N ARG A 78 23.45 -12.69 -1.18
CA ARG A 78 24.82 -13.18 -1.11
C ARG A 78 24.92 -13.81 0.28
N PRO A 79 25.28 -15.09 0.41
CA PRO A 79 25.62 -15.60 1.72
C PRO A 79 26.73 -14.69 2.21
N SER A 80 26.47 -13.94 3.27
CA SER A 80 27.51 -13.24 4.01
C SER A 80 28.61 -14.27 4.25
N ALA A 81 29.81 -13.95 3.78
CA ALA A 81 30.98 -14.84 3.83
C ALA A 81 31.03 -15.60 5.16
N PRO A 82 31.25 -16.93 5.17
CA PRO A 82 31.36 -17.66 6.42
C PRO A 82 32.57 -17.09 7.17
N GLY A 83 32.30 -16.54 8.35
CA GLY A 83 33.33 -15.99 9.22
C GLY A 83 34.46 -17.01 9.39
N LYS A 84 35.69 -16.55 9.20
CA LYS A 84 36.93 -17.28 9.45
C LYS A 84 36.78 -18.15 10.71
N MET A 85 36.77 -19.46 10.51
CA MET A 85 37.07 -20.40 11.59
C MET A 85 38.52 -20.15 11.99
N LEU A 86 38.73 -19.61 13.19
CA LEU A 86 40.04 -19.56 13.82
C LEU A 86 40.41 -20.98 14.24
N THR A 87 41.03 -21.73 13.32
CA THR A 87 41.76 -22.94 13.69
C THR A 87 43.04 -22.52 14.41
N GLY A 88 43.06 -22.64 15.74
CA GLY A 88 44.17 -22.29 16.60
C GLY A 88 44.49 -23.39 17.61
N SER A 89 45.13 -24.45 17.10
CA SER A 89 46.02 -25.42 17.77
C SER A 89 45.81 -25.81 19.24
N ALA A 90 45.50 -27.10 19.43
CA ALA A 90 45.88 -27.84 20.62
C ALA A 90 47.41 -28.01 20.74
N ARG A 91 48.00 -27.56 21.87
CA ARG A 91 49.28 -28.02 22.51
C ARG A 91 49.58 -27.01 23.63
N LYS A 92 49.99 -27.35 24.85
CA LYS A 92 50.73 -28.50 25.36
C LYS A 92 50.61 -28.46 26.89
N ARG A 93 50.27 -29.59 27.52
CA ARG A 93 50.45 -29.80 28.96
C ARG A 93 51.92 -29.57 29.32
N ARG A 94 52.22 -28.78 30.36
CA ARG A 94 53.48 -28.92 31.09
C ARG A 94 53.20 -28.93 32.59
N ARG A 95 53.54 -30.09 33.15
CA ARG A 95 53.76 -30.43 34.56
C ARG A 95 54.97 -29.66 35.09
N ALA A 96 54.90 -29.22 36.34
CA ALA A 96 55.97 -29.03 37.31
C ALA A 96 55.24 -29.07 38.68
N VAL A 97 55.38 -30.01 39.61
CA VAL A 97 56.54 -30.58 40.34
C VAL A 97 57.34 -29.51 41.10
N GLU A 98 57.05 -29.48 42.41
CA GLU A 98 57.83 -29.13 43.61
C GLU A 98 58.49 -27.74 43.76
N HIS A 99 58.08 -27.03 44.81
CA HIS A 99 58.81 -26.96 46.09
C HIS A 99 57.84 -26.71 47.26
#